data_AF-A0A3D0PBT6-F1
#
_entry.id   AF-A0A3D0PBT6-F1
#
_cell.length_a   1.000
_cell.length_b   1.000
_cell.length_c   1.000
_cell.angle_alpha   90.00
_cell.angle_beta   90.00
_cell.angle_gamma   90.00
#
_symmetry.space_group_name_H-M   'P 1'
#
loop_
_entity.id
_entity.type
_entity.pdbx_description
1 polymer ?
#
loop_
_entity_poly.entity_id
_entity_poly.type
_entity_poly.pdbx_seq_one_letter_code
_entity_poly.pdbx_strand_id
1 'polypeptide(L)'
;IEQATVRFQQRSLLDLAGEGPFDHINSVGVLHHLDNPQAGLKALAPLLAPGGILHLFLYADAGRWEIHRVQRALGLLGAGYGEEGLRLGRALLRELPEENRLRQRHES
;
A
#
# COMPACT_ATOMS: atom_id res chain seq x y z
N ILE A 1 -34.79 4.33 6.28
CA ILE A 1 -33.41 4.03 5.87
C ILE A 1 -32.75 3.40 7.09
N GLU A 2 -32.39 2.12 6.99
CA GLU A 2 -31.73 1.41 8.07
C GLU A 2 -30.30 1.96 8.22
N GLN A 3 -29.87 2.27 9.43
CA GLN A 3 -28.52 2.80 9.68
C GLN A 3 -27.53 1.64 9.79
N ALA A 4 -26.39 1.73 9.10
CA ALA A 4 -25.33 0.74 9.20
C ALA A 4 -24.62 0.85 10.57
N THR A 5 -24.38 -0.30 11.21
CA THR A 5 -23.59 -0.37 12.45
C THR A 5 -22.13 -0.62 12.11
N VAL A 6 -21.22 0.21 12.63
CA VAL A 6 -19.77 0.10 12.37
C VAL A 6 -18.99 0.02 13.68
N ARG A 7 -18.03 -0.91 13.75
CA ARG A 7 -17.08 -1.06 14.86
C ARG A 7 -15.65 -0.89 14.33
N PHE A 8 -14.89 0.00 14.96
CA PHE A 8 -13.47 0.20 14.67
C PHE A 8 -12.60 -0.43 15.77
N GLN A 9 -11.49 -1.07 15.39
CA GLN A 9 -10.54 -1.65 16.32
C GLN A 9 -9.10 -1.43 15.84
N GLN A 10 -8.22 -1.09 16.76
CA GLN A 10 -6.77 -1.09 16.54
C GLN A 10 -6.20 -2.42 17.03
N ARG A 11 -6.00 -3.37 16.12
CA ARG A 11 -5.49 -4.71 16.42
C ARG A 11 -4.61 -5.21 15.28
N SER A 12 -3.77 -6.20 15.58
CA SER A 12 -3.08 -6.97 14.55
C SER A 12 -4.09 -7.83 13.78
N LEU A 13 -3.94 -7.90 12.46
CA LEU A 13 -4.73 -8.83 11.64
C LEU A 13 -4.37 -10.30 11.90
N LEU A 14 -3.24 -10.56 12.57
CA LEU A 14 -2.85 -11.89 13.00
C LEU A 14 -3.61 -12.35 14.25
N ASP A 15 -4.27 -11.42 14.95
CA ASP A 15 -4.96 -11.65 16.21
C ASP A 15 -6.48 -11.45 16.06
N LEU A 16 -7.08 -12.12 15.08
CA LEU A 16 -8.52 -12.00 14.73
C LEU A 16 -9.37 -13.20 15.18
N ALA A 17 -8.85 -14.04 16.09
CA ALA A 17 -9.61 -15.17 16.62
C ALA A 17 -10.94 -14.70 17.23
N GLY A 18 -12.03 -15.39 16.86
CA GLY A 18 -13.39 -15.07 17.32
C GLY A 18 -14.13 -13.99 16.54
N GLU A 19 -13.51 -13.38 15.52
CA GLU A 19 -14.21 -12.52 14.56
C GLU A 19 -14.92 -13.35 13.48
N GLY A 20 -15.81 -12.70 12.72
CA GLY A 20 -16.52 -13.33 11.60
C GLY A 20 -17.62 -14.33 12.01
N PRO A 21 -18.14 -15.13 11.07
CA PRO A 21 -17.79 -15.10 9.65
C PRO A 21 -18.26 -13.81 8.96
N PHE A 22 -17.54 -13.39 7.92
CA PHE A 22 -17.85 -12.21 7.11
C PHE A 22 -18.22 -12.63 5.69
N ASP A 23 -19.28 -12.04 5.15
CA ASP A 23 -19.67 -12.24 3.74
C ASP A 23 -18.69 -11.55 2.78
N HIS A 24 -18.01 -10.50 3.25
CA HIS A 24 -17.00 -9.78 2.48
C HIS A 24 -15.85 -9.34 3.37
N ILE A 25 -14.62 -9.66 2.94
CA ILE A 25 -13.38 -9.20 3.55
C ILE A 25 -12.61 -8.40 2.50
N ASN A 26 -12.27 -7.15 2.83
CA ASN A 26 -11.50 -6.27 1.96
C ASN A 26 -10.12 -5.95 2.58
N SER A 27 -9.04 -6.46 1.98
CA SER A 27 -7.66 -6.24 2.42
C SER A 27 -6.85 -5.55 1.33
N VAL A 28 -6.66 -4.23 1.47
CA VAL A 28 -6.03 -3.38 0.45
C VAL A 28 -4.68 -2.88 0.94
N GLY A 29 -3.62 -3.27 0.25
CA GLY A 29 -2.27 -2.81 0.57
C GLY A 29 -1.76 -3.29 1.93
N VAL A 30 -2.28 -4.39 2.48
CA VAL A 30 -1.90 -4.86 3.83
C VAL A 30 -0.96 -6.05 3.78
N LEU A 31 -1.39 -7.18 3.18
CA LEU A 31 -0.71 -8.47 3.36
C LEU A 31 0.76 -8.46 2.90
N HIS A 32 1.07 -7.78 1.81
CA HIS A 32 2.42 -7.71 1.24
C HIS A 32 3.42 -6.86 2.07
N HIS A 33 2.97 -6.19 3.13
CA HIS A 33 3.84 -5.49 4.08
C HIS A 33 4.16 -6.30 5.34
N LEU A 34 3.53 -7.47 5.51
CA LEU A 34 3.84 -8.36 6.62
C LEU A 34 5.17 -9.06 6.38
N ASP A 35 5.92 -9.33 7.46
CA ASP A 35 7.10 -10.19 7.42
C ASP A 35 6.79 -11.57 6.80
N ASN A 36 5.58 -12.07 7.07
CA ASN A 36 5.05 -13.28 6.46
C ASN A 36 3.64 -13.03 5.88
N PRO A 37 3.53 -12.67 4.59
CA PRO A 37 2.24 -12.42 3.93
C PRO A 37 1.29 -13.63 3.98
N GLN A 38 1.82 -14.85 3.96
CA GLN A 38 1.02 -16.07 4.02
C GLN A 38 0.34 -16.24 5.38
N ALA A 39 0.99 -15.81 6.47
CA ALA A 39 0.40 -15.83 7.81
C ALA A 39 -0.85 -14.92 7.86
N GLY A 40 -0.79 -13.75 7.23
CA GLY A 40 -1.95 -12.86 7.15
C GLY A 40 -3.10 -13.44 6.36
N LEU A 41 -2.83 -14.10 5.22
CA LEU A 41 -3.88 -14.79 4.46
C LEU A 41 -4.51 -15.93 5.28
N LYS A 42 -3.71 -16.69 6.02
CA LYS A 42 -4.18 -17.76 6.91
C LYS A 42 -5.02 -17.23 8.08
N ALA A 43 -4.78 -16.00 8.53
CA ALA A 43 -5.60 -15.37 9.56
C ALA A 43 -6.96 -14.92 9.02
N LEU A 44 -7.03 -14.46 7.76
CA LEU A 44 -8.27 -13.98 7.14
C LEU A 44 -9.17 -15.11 6.61
N ALA A 45 -8.59 -16.14 5.99
CA ALA A 45 -9.35 -17.18 5.30
C ALA A 45 -10.41 -17.90 6.18
N PRO A 46 -10.14 -18.25 7.45
CA PRO A 46 -11.14 -18.89 8.32
C PRO A 46 -12.31 -17.98 8.70
N LEU A 47 -12.15 -16.66 8.58
CA LEU A 47 -13.17 -15.68 8.92
C LEU A 47 -14.13 -15.40 7.77
N LEU A 48 -13.90 -16.00 6.59
CA LEU A 48 -14.77 -15.83 5.43
C LEU A 48 -15.96 -16.79 5.50
N ALA A 49 -17.17 -16.27 5.32
CA ALA A 49 -18.37 -17.09 5.24
C ALA A 49 -18.32 -18.02 4.01
N PRO A 50 -18.97 -19.20 4.04
CA PRO A 50 -19.17 -20.01 2.85
C PRO A 50 -19.85 -19.20 1.73
N GLY A 51 -19.21 -19.09 0.57
CA GLY A 51 -19.69 -18.28 -0.55
C GLY A 51 -19.37 -16.78 -0.46
N GLY A 52 -18.66 -16.34 0.59
CA GLY A 52 -18.21 -14.96 0.74
C GLY A 52 -17.08 -14.56 -0.21
N ILE A 53 -16.79 -13.26 -0.27
CA ILE A 53 -15.75 -12.69 -1.14
C ILE A 53 -14.57 -12.17 -0.29
N LEU A 54 -13.37 -12.60 -0.64
CA LEU A 54 -12.12 -12.02 -0.12
C LEU A 54 -11.45 -11.20 -1.24
N HIS A 55 -11.49 -9.88 -1.13
CA HIS A 55 -10.79 -8.96 -2.03
C HIS A 55 -9.40 -8.64 -1.48
N LEU A 56 -8.37 -9.00 -2.25
CA LEU A 56 -6.97 -8.73 -1.94
C LEU A 56 -6.39 -7.79 -2.98
N PHE A 57 -5.86 -6.65 -2.53
CA PHE A 57 -5.11 -5.74 -3.38
C PHE A 57 -3.65 -5.70 -2.92
N LEU A 58 -2.77 -6.35 -3.68
CA LEU A 58 -1.36 -6.50 -3.38
C LEU A 58 -0.55 -5.71 -4.41
N TYR A 59 0.48 -5.01 -3.96
CA TYR A 59 1.37 -4.32 -4.89
C TYR A 59 2.54 -5.21 -5.27
N ALA A 60 2.78 -5.35 -6.58
CA ALA A 60 3.96 -6.02 -7.08
C ALA A 60 5.21 -5.16 -6.88
N ASP A 61 6.23 -5.70 -6.22
CA ASP A 61 7.53 -5.05 -6.02
C ASP A 61 8.15 -4.62 -7.37
N ALA A 62 8.09 -5.51 -8.37
CA ALA A 62 8.55 -5.24 -9.72
C ALA A 62 7.86 -4.04 -10.38
N GLY A 63 6.61 -3.71 -10.01
CA GLY A 63 5.89 -2.54 -10.54
C GLY A 63 6.37 -1.21 -9.95
N ARG A 64 7.08 -1.24 -8.82
CA ARG A 64 7.56 -0.05 -8.11
C ARG A 64 9.03 0.29 -8.36
N TRP A 65 9.70 -0.40 -9.28
CA TRP A 65 11.12 -0.21 -9.55
C TRP A 65 11.50 1.25 -9.83
N GLU A 66 10.64 2.01 -10.52
CA GLU A 66 10.86 3.44 -10.79
C GLU A 66 10.81 4.25 -9.49
N ILE A 67 9.84 3.99 -8.61
CA ILE A 67 9.69 4.65 -7.31
C ILE A 67 10.95 4.41 -6.46
N HIS A 68 11.43 3.17 -6.40
CA HIS A 68 12.64 2.84 -5.64
C HIS A 68 13.88 3.55 -6.18
N ARG A 69 14.02 3.68 -7.51
CA ARG A 69 15.13 4.42 -8.12
C ARG A 69 15.06 5.92 -7.80
N VAL A 70 13.88 6.52 -7.87
CA VAL A 70 13.70 7.94 -7.51
C VAL A 70 14.01 8.17 -6.04
N GLN A 71 13.47 7.34 -5.15
CA GLN A 71 13.75 7.42 -3.71
C GLN A 71 15.25 7.30 -3.41
N ARG A 72 15.95 6.38 -4.09
CA ARG A 72 17.40 6.23 -3.95
C ARG A 72 18.16 7.46 -4.44
N ALA A 73 17.79 8.02 -5.61
CA ALA A 73 18.42 9.22 -6.13
C ALA A 73 18.23 10.42 -5.20
N LEU A 74 17.01 10.63 -4.70
CA LEU A 74 16.71 11.68 -3.72
C LEU A 74 17.47 11.49 -2.41
N GLY A 75 17.62 10.24 -1.95
CA GLY A 75 18.44 9.91 -0.79
C GLY A 75 19.91 10.27 -1.00
N LEU A 76 20.49 9.96 -2.17
CA LEU A 76 21.86 10.33 -2.52
C LEU A 76 22.06 11.85 -2.62
N LEU A 77 21.03 12.59 -3.02
CA LEU A 77 21.03 14.05 -3.08
C LEU A 77 20.80 14.71 -1.72
N GLY A 78 20.59 13.93 -0.64
CA GLY A 78 20.36 14.47 0.69
C GLY A 78 19.01 15.14 0.86
N ALA A 79 17.99 14.79 0.05
CA ALA A 79 16.66 15.38 0.14
C ALA A 79 16.04 15.27 1.55
N GLY A 80 16.37 14.20 2.27
CA GLY A 80 15.78 13.92 3.58
C GLY A 80 14.26 13.70 3.50
N TYR A 81 13.57 13.87 4.62
CA TYR A 81 12.13 13.72 4.74
C TYR A 81 11.46 15.06 5.08
N GLY A 82 10.14 15.14 4.89
CA GLY A 82 9.36 16.33 5.21
C GLY A 82 9.37 17.38 4.11
N GLU A 83 9.07 18.63 4.49
CA GLU A 83 8.81 19.72 3.54
C GLU A 83 10.00 20.02 2.62
N GLU A 84 11.22 20.00 3.17
CA GLU A 84 12.44 20.28 2.41
C GLU A 84 12.74 19.19 1.37
N GLY A 85 12.57 17.92 1.74
CA GLY A 85 12.71 16.82 0.78
C GLY A 85 11.66 16.86 -0.32
N LEU A 86 10.44 17.27 0.01
CA LEU A 86 9.38 17.50 -0.97
C LEU A 86 9.71 18.67 -1.90
N ARG A 87 10.31 19.76 -1.37
CA ARG A 87 10.77 20.90 -2.15
C ARG A 87 11.85 20.48 -3.14
N LEU A 88 12.87 19.76 -2.67
CA LEU A 88 13.97 19.29 -3.51
C LEU A 88 13.48 18.29 -4.57
N GLY A 89 12.59 17.37 -4.19
CA GLY A 89 12.00 16.41 -5.14
C GLY A 89 11.19 17.08 -6.25
N ARG A 90 10.40 18.12 -5.91
CA ARG A 90 9.68 18.91 -6.92
C ARG A 90 10.60 19.73 -7.82
N ALA A 91 11.67 20.30 -7.27
CA ALA A 91 12.66 21.03 -8.06
C ALA A 91 13.35 20.07 -9.06
N LEU A 92 13.77 18.89 -8.59
CA LEU A 92 14.35 17.86 -9.45
C LEU A 92 13.44 17.51 -10.63
N LEU A 93 12.15 17.23 -10.37
CA LEU A 93 11.20 16.86 -11.42
C LEU A 93 11.06 17.92 -12.52
N ARG A 94 11.16 19.21 -12.19
CA ARG A 94 11.09 20.32 -13.16
C ARG A 94 12.35 20.41 -14.03
N GLU A 95 13.50 20.08 -13.46
CA GLU A 95 14.81 20.16 -14.14
C GLU A 95 15.16 18.88 -14.91
N LEU A 96 14.35 17.81 -14.82
CA LEU A 96 14.60 16.59 -15.57
C LEU A 96 14.51 16.86 -17.10
N PRO A 97 15.41 16.29 -17.91
CA PRO A 97 15.31 16.37 -19.37
C PRO A 97 13.96 15.87 -19.89
N GLU A 98 13.52 16.39 -21.03
CA GLU A 98 12.22 16.03 -21.65
C GLU A 98 12.14 14.55 -22.02
N GLU A 99 13.28 13.92 -22.34
CA GLU A 99 13.38 12.50 -22.64
C GLU A 99 13.38 11.61 -21.39
N ASN A 100 13.43 12.21 -20.19
CA ASN A 100 13.47 11.44 -18.97
C ASN A 100 12.12 10.76 -18.71
N ARG A 101 12.14 9.43 -18.62
CA ARG A 101 10.95 8.60 -18.40
C ARG A 101 10.13 8.99 -17.17
N LEU A 102 10.76 9.49 -16.10
CA LEU A 102 10.05 9.91 -14.88
C LEU A 102 9.26 11.20 -15.10
N ARG A 103 9.80 12.12 -15.91
CA ARG A 103 9.11 13.37 -16.29
C ARG A 103 7.91 13.06 -17.19
N GLN A 104 8.14 12.26 -18.24
CA GLN A 104 7.08 11.87 -19.18
C GLN A 104 5.89 11.17 -18.51
N ARG A 105 6.13 10.32 -17.51
CA ARG A 105 5.07 9.63 -16.73
C ARG A 105 4.35 10.52 -15.73
N HIS A 106 4.98 11.60 -15.25
CA HIS A 106 4.34 12.55 -14.34
C HIS A 106 3.42 13.52 -15.10
N GLU A 107 3.79 13.86 -16.34
CA GLU A 107 3.06 14.80 -17.19
C GLU A 107 1.91 14.14 -18.00
N SER A 108 1.86 12.80 -18.02
CA SER A 108 0.79 11.99 -18.64
C SER A 108 -0.38 11.73 -17.72
#